data_AF-A0A671KVD8-F1
#
_entry.id   AF-A0A671KVD8-F1
#
_cell.length_a   1.000
_cell.length_b   1.000
_cell.length_c   1.000
_cell.angle_alpha   90.00
_cell.angle_beta   90.00
_cell.angle_gamma   90.00
#
_symmetry.space_group_name_H-M   'P 1'
#
loop_
_entity.id
_entity.type
_entity.pdbx_description
1 polymer ?
#
loop_
_entity_poly.entity_id
_entity_poly.type
_entity_poly.pdbx_seq_one_letter_code
_entity_poly.pdbx_strand_id
1 'polypeptide(L)'
;IAILLIVLPFPLTGVCTDLPSVQQEIVDVHNAYRRAVEPTASNMLKMSWSDAVAQSAQGWIDQCNVTHGPPSSRYEMGENLFKASAVYSWTDVINAWHSEVNNYEYPTGSTNGQVIGHYIQVVWYSSYEVGCAVAQCGSSYFYGCFIPKLNPICVVHPFPPYLLGNPCAACPHDCEDGLCTNPCPYINTFSNCDELKEMATCDHSLVSQWCPASCLCEDKIVPIARK
;
A
#
# COMPACT_ATOMS: atom_id res chain seq x y z
N ILE A 1 -46.38 16.54 6.38
CA ILE A 1 -45.07 16.55 7.09
C ILE A 1 -44.02 16.81 6.02
N ALA A 2 -43.50 18.04 5.96
CA ALA A 2 -42.47 18.41 4.99
C ALA A 2 -41.14 17.86 5.49
N ILE A 3 -40.53 16.94 4.74
CA ILE A 3 -39.18 16.46 5.00
C ILE A 3 -38.25 17.63 4.66
N LEU A 4 -37.73 18.27 5.70
CA LEU A 4 -36.67 19.27 5.58
C LEU A 4 -35.41 18.52 5.14
N LEU A 5 -35.13 18.52 3.84
CA LEU A 5 -33.82 18.14 3.31
C LEU A 5 -32.82 19.19 3.80
N ILE A 6 -32.13 18.87 4.90
CA ILE A 6 -30.94 19.60 5.32
C ILE A 6 -29.89 19.33 4.25
N VAL A 7 -29.75 20.24 3.29
CA VAL A 7 -28.62 20.25 2.37
C VAL A 7 -27.41 20.65 3.20
N LEU A 8 -26.66 19.65 3.68
CA LEU A 8 -25.39 19.84 4.35
C LEU A 8 -24.36 20.49 3.38
N PRO A 9 -23.42 21.30 3.90
CA PRO A 9 -22.64 22.23 3.10
C PRO A 9 -21.61 21.47 2.24
N PHE A 10 -21.66 21.67 0.92
CA PHE A 10 -20.78 21.10 -0.12
C PHE A 10 -20.52 19.58 0.03
N PRO A 11 -21.23 18.72 -0.72
CA PRO A 11 -20.91 17.30 -0.68
C PRO A 11 -19.49 17.11 -1.21
N LEU A 12 -18.79 16.08 -0.73
CA LEU A 12 -17.53 15.55 -1.24
C LEU A 12 -17.67 15.02 -2.69
N THR A 13 -18.53 15.64 -3.51
CA THR A 13 -18.88 15.25 -4.87
C THR A 13 -17.61 15.13 -5.69
N GLY A 14 -17.35 13.93 -6.18
CA GLY A 14 -16.19 13.62 -7.02
C GLY A 14 -14.97 13.10 -6.27
N VAL A 15 -14.98 13.04 -4.92
CA VAL A 15 -13.88 12.44 -4.14
C VAL A 15 -14.34 11.34 -3.18
N CYS A 16 -15.65 11.09 -3.07
CA CYS A 16 -16.17 9.98 -2.28
C CYS A 16 -15.70 8.63 -2.86
N THR A 17 -15.17 7.77 -2.00
CA THR A 17 -14.60 6.47 -2.39
C THR A 17 -15.62 5.35 -2.53
N ASP A 18 -16.91 5.64 -2.34
CA ASP A 18 -18.03 4.77 -2.73
C ASP A 18 -18.32 4.81 -4.24
N LEU A 19 -17.81 5.82 -4.94
CA LEU A 19 -17.94 5.96 -6.39
C LEU A 19 -16.90 5.10 -7.12
N PRO A 20 -17.31 4.16 -7.99
CA PRO A 20 -16.37 3.31 -8.73
C PRO A 20 -15.35 4.09 -9.58
N SER A 21 -15.74 5.27 -10.10
CA SER A 21 -14.83 6.14 -10.86
C SER A 21 -13.69 6.69 -10.00
N VAL A 22 -13.96 6.98 -8.72
CA VAL A 22 -12.95 7.48 -7.76
C VAL A 22 -12.03 6.34 -7.33
N GLN A 23 -12.59 5.16 -7.08
CA GLN A 23 -11.81 3.95 -6.80
C GLN A 23 -10.85 3.63 -7.94
N GLN A 24 -11.35 3.72 -9.19
CA GLN A 24 -10.54 3.51 -10.38
C GLN A 24 -9.44 4.59 -10.53
N GLU A 25 -9.76 5.87 -10.31
CA GLU A 25 -8.76 6.95 -10.29
C GLU A 25 -7.61 6.64 -9.33
N ILE A 26 -7.94 6.28 -8.08
CA ILE A 26 -6.95 5.95 -7.05
C ILE A 26 -6.04 4.82 -7.52
N VAL A 27 -6.62 3.71 -7.99
CA VAL A 27 -5.87 2.54 -8.44
C VAL A 27 -4.99 2.86 -9.66
N ASP A 28 -5.53 3.63 -10.61
CA ASP A 28 -4.81 4.00 -11.83
C ASP A 28 -3.61 4.90 -11.53
N VAL A 29 -3.77 5.89 -10.64
CA VAL A 29 -2.66 6.78 -10.25
C VAL A 29 -1.58 6.01 -9.50
N HIS A 30 -1.95 5.11 -8.57
CA HIS A 30 -0.96 4.25 -7.91
C HIS A 30 -0.21 3.38 -8.93
N ASN A 31 -0.93 2.70 -9.83
CA ASN A 31 -0.30 1.83 -10.83
C ASN A 31 0.55 2.61 -11.84
N ALA A 32 0.18 3.85 -12.19
CA ALA A 32 1.00 4.72 -13.03
C ALA A 32 2.35 5.02 -12.36
N TYR A 33 2.35 5.41 -11.08
CA TYR A 33 3.58 5.63 -10.33
C TYR A 33 4.43 4.36 -10.15
N ARG A 34 3.77 3.22 -9.88
CA ARG A 34 4.45 1.92 -9.73
C ARG A 34 5.15 1.45 -11.00
N ARG A 35 4.59 1.76 -12.19
CA ARG A 35 5.23 1.48 -13.49
C ARG A 35 6.42 2.39 -13.77
N ALA A 36 6.33 3.64 -13.32
CA ALA A 36 7.26 4.71 -13.68
C ALA A 36 8.41 4.88 -12.67
N VAL A 37 8.62 3.92 -11.77
CA VAL A 37 9.71 3.99 -10.79
C VAL A 37 11.07 3.98 -11.47
N GLU A 38 11.97 4.80 -10.93
CA GLU A 38 13.38 4.84 -11.32
C GLU A 38 14.25 4.65 -10.07
N PRO A 39 15.16 3.66 -10.06
CA PRO A 39 15.40 2.66 -11.09
C PRO A 39 14.22 1.68 -11.28
N THR A 40 14.17 0.99 -12.42
CA THR A 40 13.05 0.09 -12.73
C THR A 40 12.97 -1.12 -11.79
N ALA A 41 11.73 -1.56 -11.54
CA ALA A 41 11.41 -2.68 -10.65
C ALA A 41 11.11 -3.97 -11.44
N SER A 42 11.69 -5.09 -11.00
CA SER A 42 11.43 -6.41 -11.60
C SER A 42 10.22 -7.14 -11.04
N ASN A 43 9.76 -6.78 -9.85
CA ASN A 43 8.78 -7.54 -9.06
C ASN A 43 7.59 -6.70 -8.57
N MET A 44 7.36 -5.53 -9.15
CA MET A 44 6.31 -4.61 -8.73
C MET A 44 4.93 -5.19 -9.03
N LEU A 45 4.13 -5.49 -7.99
CA LEU A 45 2.76 -5.98 -8.21
C LEU A 45 1.82 -4.88 -8.71
N LYS A 46 0.87 -5.27 -9.55
CA LYS A 46 -0.28 -4.45 -9.90
C LYS A 46 -1.19 -4.31 -8.68
N MET A 47 -1.59 -3.07 -8.39
CA MET A 47 -2.50 -2.75 -7.30
C MET A 47 -3.96 -2.84 -7.78
N SER A 48 -4.84 -3.32 -6.91
CA SER A 48 -6.29 -3.36 -7.10
C SER A 48 -7.04 -2.77 -5.91
N TRP A 49 -8.28 -2.33 -6.14
CA TRP A 49 -9.15 -1.86 -5.07
C TRP A 49 -9.64 -3.01 -4.18
N SER A 50 -9.77 -2.76 -2.88
CA SER A 50 -10.32 -3.72 -1.91
C SER A 50 -11.37 -3.04 -1.02
N ASP A 51 -12.64 -3.41 -1.19
CA ASP A 51 -13.76 -2.83 -0.43
C ASP A 51 -13.65 -3.10 1.07
N ALA A 52 -13.13 -4.27 1.46
CA ALA A 52 -12.91 -4.61 2.87
C ALA A 52 -11.87 -3.68 3.52
N VAL A 53 -10.81 -3.34 2.79
CA VAL A 53 -9.78 -2.40 3.23
C VAL A 53 -10.34 -0.97 3.26
N ALA A 54 -11.14 -0.59 2.25
CA ALA A 54 -11.78 0.72 2.20
C ALA A 54 -12.77 0.94 3.36
N GLN A 55 -13.53 -0.09 3.75
CA GLN A 55 -14.40 -0.04 4.92
C GLN A 55 -13.61 0.18 6.21
N SER A 56 -12.45 -0.47 6.33
CA SER A 56 -11.54 -0.29 7.47
C SER A 56 -10.93 1.12 7.47
N ALA A 57 -10.53 1.63 6.30
CA ALA A 57 -10.06 2.99 6.13
C ALA A 57 -11.13 4.01 6.55
N GLN A 58 -12.38 3.85 6.10
CA GLN A 58 -13.47 4.76 6.45
C GLN A 58 -13.74 4.78 7.96
N GLY A 59 -13.76 3.61 8.60
CA GLY A 59 -13.91 3.52 10.06
C GLY A 59 -12.79 4.22 10.85
N TRP A 60 -11.60 4.38 10.27
CA TRP A 60 -10.53 5.19 10.84
C TRP A 60 -10.68 6.68 10.53
N ILE A 61 -10.88 7.02 9.25
CA ILE A 61 -10.92 8.40 8.77
C ILE A 61 -12.11 9.18 9.35
N ASP A 62 -13.24 8.52 9.60
CA ASP A 62 -14.41 9.12 10.26
C ASP A 62 -14.16 9.58 11.70
N GLN A 63 -13.13 9.05 12.37
CA GLN A 63 -12.76 9.47 13.72
C GLN A 63 -12.11 10.85 13.74
N CYS A 64 -11.70 11.38 12.57
CA CYS A 64 -11.05 12.67 12.42
C CYS A 64 -9.82 12.87 13.31
N ASN A 65 -9.18 11.76 13.69
CA ASN A 65 -7.95 11.77 14.46
C ASN A 65 -6.76 11.78 13.49
N VAL A 66 -6.04 12.90 13.46
CA VAL A 66 -4.88 13.12 12.57
C VAL A 66 -3.63 12.50 13.19
N THR A 67 -3.78 11.27 13.63
CA THR A 67 -2.68 10.41 14.03
C THR A 67 -2.85 9.12 13.28
N HIS A 68 -1.73 8.53 12.93
CA HIS A 68 -1.64 7.10 12.75
C HIS A 68 -2.32 6.39 13.97
N GLY A 69 -3.20 5.38 13.81
CA GLY A 69 -4.03 4.80 14.90
C GLY A 69 -3.34 4.04 16.06
N PRO A 70 -3.99 3.27 16.94
CA PRO A 70 -3.26 2.48 17.95
C PRO A 70 -2.60 1.24 17.30
N PRO A 71 -1.31 0.92 17.56
CA PRO A 71 -0.61 -0.22 16.94
C PRO A 71 -1.37 -1.56 17.02
N SER A 72 -2.18 -1.75 18.07
CA SER A 72 -2.98 -2.95 18.32
C SER A 72 -4.12 -3.20 17.33
N SER A 73 -4.60 -2.19 16.60
CA SER A 73 -5.54 -2.36 15.48
C SER A 73 -4.85 -2.41 14.11
N ARG A 74 -3.52 -2.29 14.07
CA ARG A 74 -2.71 -2.04 12.86
C ARG A 74 -1.74 -3.14 12.49
N TYR A 75 -1.70 -4.25 13.22
CA TYR A 75 -0.64 -5.26 13.03
C TYR A 75 -0.63 -5.91 11.63
N GLU A 76 -1.54 -5.55 10.73
CA GLU A 76 -1.63 -6.10 9.38
C GLU A 76 -1.91 -5.05 8.27
N MET A 77 -1.83 -3.74 8.52
CA MET A 77 -2.09 -2.73 7.47
C MET A 77 -1.12 -1.54 7.48
N GLY A 78 -0.60 -1.19 6.30
CA GLY A 78 0.09 0.07 6.04
C GLY A 78 -0.91 1.20 5.82
N GLU A 79 -0.50 2.44 6.09
CA GLU A 79 -1.38 3.61 5.95
C GLU A 79 -0.63 4.85 5.42
N ASN A 80 -1.24 5.52 4.45
CA ASN A 80 -0.88 6.87 4.03
C ASN A 80 -2.02 7.81 4.40
N LEU A 81 -1.70 8.93 5.07
CA LEU A 81 -2.68 9.89 5.58
C LEU A 81 -2.40 11.27 4.99
N PHE A 82 -3.45 12.05 4.74
CA PHE A 82 -3.34 13.41 4.21
C PHE A 82 -4.42 14.31 4.78
N LYS A 83 -4.05 15.51 5.21
CA LYS A 83 -4.99 16.50 5.75
C LYS A 83 -4.88 17.81 4.98
N ALA A 84 -6.03 18.36 4.62
CA ALA A 84 -6.14 19.61 3.88
C ALA A 84 -7.21 20.55 4.45
N SER A 85 -7.08 21.85 4.16
CA SER A 85 -8.10 22.86 4.46
C SER A 85 -9.17 22.99 3.35
N ALA A 86 -8.98 22.31 2.23
CA ALA A 86 -9.88 22.28 1.08
C ALA A 86 -9.99 20.85 0.53
N VAL A 87 -10.98 20.61 -0.32
CA VAL A 87 -11.12 19.34 -1.05
C VAL A 87 -10.09 19.31 -2.18
N TYR A 88 -9.34 18.22 -2.24
CA TYR A 88 -8.41 17.88 -3.33
C TYR A 88 -8.86 16.60 -4.04
N SER A 89 -8.51 16.48 -5.32
CA SER A 89 -8.69 15.23 -6.05
C SER A 89 -7.82 14.12 -5.45
N TRP A 90 -8.18 12.85 -5.66
CA TRP A 90 -7.34 11.75 -5.20
C TRP A 90 -6.00 11.72 -5.93
N THR A 91 -5.98 12.10 -7.21
CA THR A 91 -4.76 12.35 -7.97
C THR A 91 -3.83 13.34 -7.23
N ASP A 92 -4.32 14.50 -6.80
CA ASP A 92 -3.49 15.48 -6.08
C ASP A 92 -2.98 14.94 -4.74
N VAL A 93 -3.81 14.20 -4.01
CA VAL A 93 -3.42 13.59 -2.73
C VAL A 93 -2.31 12.55 -2.92
N ILE A 94 -2.45 11.66 -3.91
CA ILE A 94 -1.45 10.62 -4.21
C ILE A 94 -0.17 11.25 -4.77
N ASN A 95 -0.28 12.31 -5.59
CA ASN A 95 0.86 13.08 -6.05
C ASN A 95 1.64 13.71 -4.88
N ALA A 96 0.94 14.22 -3.86
CA ALA A 96 1.57 14.76 -2.67
C ALA A 96 2.37 13.68 -1.90
N TRP A 97 1.80 12.49 -1.72
CA TRP A 97 2.51 11.35 -1.13
C TRP A 97 3.72 10.91 -1.97
N HIS A 98 3.55 10.81 -3.29
CA HIS A 98 4.61 10.42 -4.20
C HIS A 98 5.75 11.46 -4.25
N SER A 99 5.45 12.75 -4.05
CA SER A 99 6.43 13.84 -4.13
C SER A 99 7.62 13.70 -3.18
N GLU A 100 7.50 12.87 -2.13
CA GLU A 100 8.61 12.53 -1.25
C GLU A 100 9.76 11.79 -1.96
N VAL A 101 9.54 11.27 -3.18
CA VAL A 101 10.60 10.71 -4.05
C VAL A 101 11.77 11.68 -4.23
N ASN A 102 11.51 12.99 -4.20
CA ASN A 102 12.55 14.02 -4.32
C ASN A 102 13.58 14.00 -3.16
N ASN A 103 13.24 13.33 -2.06
CA ASN A 103 14.10 13.15 -0.88
C ASN A 103 14.66 11.72 -0.78
N TYR A 104 14.34 10.84 -1.73
CA TYR A 104 14.69 9.43 -1.69
C TYR A 104 15.79 9.10 -2.71
N GLU A 105 16.75 8.28 -2.30
CA GLU A 105 17.72 7.64 -3.20
C GLU A 105 17.64 6.13 -3.04
N TYR A 106 17.46 5.42 -4.15
CA TYR A 106 17.47 3.96 -4.17
C TYR A 106 18.91 3.41 -4.04
N PRO A 107 19.16 2.34 -3.26
CA PRO A 107 18.27 1.69 -2.29
C PRO A 107 18.36 2.31 -0.89
N THR A 108 19.15 3.38 -0.75
CA THR A 108 19.66 3.91 0.52
C THR A 108 18.59 4.50 1.45
N GLY A 109 17.57 5.16 0.92
CA GLY A 109 16.56 5.84 1.75
C GLY A 109 16.60 7.36 1.64
N SER A 110 16.28 8.04 2.74
CA SER A 110 16.22 9.50 2.80
C SER A 110 17.61 10.11 2.70
N THR A 111 17.83 11.01 1.74
CA THR A 111 19.13 11.64 1.47
C THR A 111 19.40 12.87 2.33
N ASN A 112 18.35 13.43 2.93
CA ASN A 112 18.37 14.72 3.62
C ASN A 112 17.62 14.69 4.97
N GLY A 113 17.23 13.50 5.44
CA GLY A 113 16.49 13.30 6.68
C GLY A 113 15.01 13.70 6.61
N GLN A 114 14.49 14.04 5.44
CA GLN A 114 13.06 14.29 5.22
C GLN A 114 12.27 12.98 5.19
N VAL A 115 10.96 13.09 5.39
CA VAL A 115 10.03 11.96 5.33
C VAL A 115 9.95 11.43 3.90
N ILE A 116 9.97 10.09 3.80
CA ILE A 116 9.86 9.32 2.55
C ILE A 116 8.84 8.18 2.65
N GLY A 117 8.17 8.05 3.80
CA GLY A 117 7.34 6.90 4.11
C GLY A 117 6.12 6.77 3.19
N HIS A 118 5.52 7.91 2.80
CA HIS A 118 4.35 7.89 1.92
C HIS A 118 4.74 7.45 0.51
N TYR A 119 5.85 7.97 -0.02
CA TYR A 119 6.38 7.54 -1.31
C TYR A 119 6.70 6.04 -1.30
N ILE A 120 7.45 5.57 -0.30
CA ILE A 120 7.81 4.15 -0.18
C ILE A 120 6.58 3.26 -0.18
N GLN A 121 5.52 3.67 0.52
CA GLN A 121 4.27 2.93 0.56
C GLN A 121 3.54 2.89 -0.80
N VAL A 122 3.52 3.99 -1.56
CA VAL A 122 2.94 4.04 -2.93
C VAL A 122 3.63 3.04 -3.84
N VAL A 123 4.97 2.94 -3.76
CA VAL A 123 5.79 2.11 -4.64
C VAL A 123 6.25 0.79 -4.01
N TRP A 124 5.63 0.36 -2.92
CA TRP A 124 6.04 -0.88 -2.26
C TRP A 124 5.62 -2.12 -3.08
N TYR A 125 6.58 -2.93 -3.52
CA TYR A 125 6.36 -3.97 -4.52
C TYR A 125 5.26 -4.97 -4.16
N SER A 126 5.16 -5.35 -2.89
CA SER A 126 4.23 -6.39 -2.41
C SER A 126 2.84 -5.85 -2.03
N SER A 127 2.66 -4.54 -2.03
CA SER A 127 1.37 -3.89 -1.77
C SER A 127 0.49 -3.94 -3.03
N TYR A 128 -0.35 -4.97 -3.14
CA TYR A 128 -1.18 -5.21 -4.33
C TYR A 128 -2.67 -4.90 -4.12
N GLU A 129 -3.09 -4.54 -2.91
CA GLU A 129 -4.46 -4.12 -2.59
C GLU A 129 -4.45 -2.76 -1.91
N VAL A 130 -5.44 -1.92 -2.19
CA VAL A 130 -5.62 -0.63 -1.53
C VAL A 130 -7.10 -0.36 -1.28
N GLY A 131 -7.40 0.29 -0.17
CA GLY A 131 -8.72 0.84 0.11
C GLY A 131 -8.58 2.19 0.79
N CYS A 132 -9.32 3.18 0.33
CA CYS A 132 -9.17 4.56 0.78
C CYS A 132 -10.48 5.18 1.24
N ALA A 133 -10.37 6.25 2.01
CA ALA A 133 -11.49 6.98 2.58
C ALA A 133 -11.18 8.47 2.71
N VAL A 134 -12.25 9.27 2.74
CA VAL A 134 -12.19 10.71 2.98
C VAL A 134 -13.31 11.10 3.95
N ALA A 135 -13.03 12.03 4.87
CA ALA A 135 -14.02 12.61 5.76
C ALA A 135 -13.81 14.12 5.93
N GLN A 136 -14.90 14.84 6.17
CA GLN A 136 -14.84 16.23 6.60
C GLN A 136 -14.70 16.28 8.13
N CYS A 137 -13.62 16.89 8.59
CA CYS A 137 -13.23 17.00 9.99
C CYS A 137 -13.23 18.48 10.41
N GLY A 138 -14.40 18.98 10.80
CA GLY A 138 -14.61 20.40 11.09
C GLY A 138 -14.40 21.27 9.85
N SER A 139 -13.41 22.17 9.90
CA SER A 139 -13.00 23.02 8.77
C SER A 139 -11.91 22.39 7.88
N SER A 140 -11.58 21.12 8.10
CA SER A 140 -10.56 20.40 7.34
C SER A 140 -11.12 19.13 6.70
N TYR A 141 -10.38 18.58 5.75
CA TYR A 141 -10.66 17.32 5.06
C TYR A 141 -9.53 16.35 5.36
N PHE A 142 -9.89 15.12 5.69
CA PHE A 142 -8.95 14.07 6.05
C PHE A 142 -9.10 12.91 5.09
N TYR A 143 -7.99 12.50 4.49
CA TYR A 143 -7.89 11.44 3.51
C TYR A 143 -6.97 10.36 4.06
N GLY A 144 -7.24 9.11 3.71
CA GLY A 144 -6.27 8.05 3.92
C GLY A 144 -6.48 6.85 3.02
N CYS A 145 -5.37 6.20 2.68
CA CYS A 145 -5.34 4.93 1.98
C CYS A 145 -4.68 3.89 2.88
N PHE A 146 -5.33 2.75 2.99
CA PHE A 146 -4.91 1.60 3.78
C PHE A 146 -4.54 0.47 2.82
N ILE A 147 -3.52 -0.30 3.20
CA ILE A 147 -2.95 -1.37 2.39
C ILE A 147 -2.81 -2.60 3.28
N PRO A 148 -3.40 -3.75 2.92
CA PRO A 148 -3.31 -4.94 3.74
C PRO A 148 -1.91 -5.55 3.64
N LYS A 149 -1.55 -6.32 4.66
CA LYS A 149 -0.35 -7.17 4.73
C LYS A 149 0.98 -6.42 4.77
N LEU A 150 0.98 -5.16 5.19
CA LEU A 150 2.22 -4.43 5.42
C LEU A 150 2.53 -4.29 6.91
N ASN A 151 3.60 -4.94 7.37
CA ASN A 151 4.37 -4.57 8.55
C ASN A 151 5.82 -5.02 8.28
N PRO A 152 6.81 -4.10 8.20
CA PRO A 152 7.02 -3.05 9.17
C PRO A 152 7.18 -1.65 8.56
N ILE A 153 6.18 -0.78 8.76
CA ILE A 153 6.42 0.67 8.69
C ILE A 153 7.37 1.00 9.84
N CYS A 154 8.56 1.45 9.47
CA CYS A 154 9.53 2.15 10.31
C CYS A 154 10.07 1.26 11.45
N VAL A 155 11.34 0.88 11.50
CA VAL A 155 12.40 1.74 12.06
C VAL A 155 13.79 1.05 11.89
N VAL A 156 13.92 -0.14 11.28
CA VAL A 156 15.19 -0.87 11.33
C VAL A 156 15.45 -1.65 10.04
N HIS A 157 16.48 -1.22 9.30
CA HIS A 157 17.07 -1.80 8.08
C HIS A 157 16.51 -1.37 6.70
N PRO A 158 17.42 -1.07 5.73
CA PRO A 158 17.07 -0.46 4.46
C PRO A 158 16.69 -1.55 3.45
N PHE A 159 15.47 -2.06 3.53
CA PHE A 159 14.94 -2.83 2.41
C PHE A 159 14.48 -1.86 1.32
N PRO A 160 15.01 -1.98 0.09
CA PRO A 160 14.49 -1.18 -1.01
C PRO A 160 13.00 -1.50 -1.23
N PRO A 161 12.21 -0.52 -1.71
CA PRO A 161 10.76 -0.69 -1.91
C PRO A 161 10.40 -1.74 -2.96
N TYR A 162 11.35 -2.15 -3.80
CA TYR A 162 11.21 -3.15 -4.86
C TYR A 162 12.59 -3.72 -5.22
N LEU A 163 12.61 -4.79 -6.02
CA LEU A 163 13.84 -5.37 -6.54
C LEU A 163 14.23 -4.72 -7.87
N LEU A 164 15.47 -4.24 -7.96
CA LEU A 164 16.05 -3.69 -9.18
C LEU A 164 16.02 -4.72 -10.32
N GLY A 165 15.56 -4.30 -11.49
CA GLY A 165 15.66 -5.09 -12.72
C GLY A 165 14.69 -4.61 -13.79
N ASN A 166 14.72 -5.29 -14.94
CA ASN A 166 13.78 -4.99 -16.02
C ASN A 166 12.34 -5.23 -15.53
N PRO A 167 11.37 -4.38 -15.94
CA PRO A 167 9.95 -4.58 -15.62
C PRO A 167 9.51 -6.02 -15.85
N CYS A 168 8.85 -6.59 -14.85
CA CYS A 168 8.35 -7.96 -14.81
C CYS A 168 9.39 -9.10 -14.94
N ALA A 169 10.69 -8.85 -14.78
CA ALA A 169 11.68 -9.93 -14.86
C ALA A 169 11.48 -11.02 -13.79
N ALA A 170 10.83 -10.71 -12.66
CA ALA A 170 10.48 -11.68 -11.62
C ALA A 170 9.12 -12.38 -11.86
N CYS A 171 8.37 -12.00 -12.89
CA CYS A 171 7.02 -12.51 -13.19
C CYS A 171 6.78 -12.58 -14.72
N PRO A 172 7.65 -13.27 -15.49
CA PRO A 172 7.62 -13.21 -16.96
C PRO A 172 6.32 -13.73 -17.59
N HIS A 173 5.56 -14.56 -16.88
CA HIS A 173 4.28 -15.12 -17.33
C HIS A 173 3.05 -14.42 -16.76
N ASP A 174 3.24 -13.48 -15.84
CA ASP A 174 2.20 -12.81 -15.08
C ASP A 174 2.47 -11.31 -15.06
N CYS A 175 2.59 -10.71 -16.25
CA CYS A 175 2.93 -9.32 -16.43
C CYS A 175 1.83 -8.59 -17.22
N GLU A 176 1.36 -7.48 -16.67
CA GLU A 176 0.44 -6.57 -17.34
C GLU A 176 1.01 -5.15 -17.28
N ASP A 177 1.42 -4.62 -18.43
CA ASP A 177 1.91 -3.24 -18.57
C ASP A 177 3.02 -2.90 -17.55
N GLY A 178 4.03 -3.78 -17.44
CA GLY A 178 5.18 -3.58 -16.55
C GLY A 178 4.93 -3.90 -15.06
N LEU A 179 3.74 -4.39 -14.70
CA LEU A 179 3.40 -4.79 -13.33
C LEU A 179 3.08 -6.29 -13.24
N CYS A 180 3.56 -6.94 -12.18
CA CYS A 180 3.30 -8.35 -11.88
C CYS A 180 1.84 -8.57 -11.43
N THR A 181 1.22 -9.68 -11.83
CA THR A 181 -0.18 -10.02 -11.51
C THR A 181 -0.32 -11.32 -10.71
N ASN A 182 0.77 -11.87 -10.20
CA ASN A 182 0.86 -13.12 -9.44
C ASN A 182 1.24 -12.92 -7.97
N PRO A 183 0.41 -12.22 -7.15
CA PRO A 183 0.70 -12.05 -5.73
C PRO A 183 0.64 -13.39 -4.97
N CYS A 184 1.58 -13.63 -4.06
CA CYS A 184 1.45 -14.70 -3.08
C CYS A 184 0.43 -14.31 -2.00
N PRO A 185 -0.62 -15.12 -1.73
CA PRO A 185 -1.60 -14.79 -0.70
C PRO A 185 -1.06 -15.02 0.72
N TYR A 186 0.02 -15.78 0.88
CA TYR A 186 0.64 -16.11 2.15
C TYR A 186 1.77 -15.13 2.50
N ILE A 187 2.08 -15.01 3.78
CA ILE A 187 3.19 -14.19 4.28
C ILE A 187 4.07 -15.09 5.14
N ASN A 188 5.38 -15.00 4.94
CA ASN A 188 6.34 -15.66 5.80
C ASN A 188 6.39 -14.99 7.18
N THR A 189 6.59 -15.79 8.21
CA THR A 189 6.81 -15.24 9.56
C THR A 189 8.22 -14.70 9.70
N PHE A 190 9.22 -15.38 9.11
CA PHE A 190 10.63 -15.00 9.23
C PHE A 190 11.22 -14.60 7.88
N SER A 191 12.10 -13.61 7.89
CA SER A 191 12.81 -13.11 6.72
C SER A 191 13.72 -14.17 6.09
N ASN A 192 14.28 -15.08 6.89
CA ASN A 192 15.18 -16.14 6.42
C ASN A 192 14.46 -17.45 6.00
N CYS A 193 13.20 -17.34 5.58
CA CYS A 193 12.38 -18.51 5.26
C CYS A 193 12.87 -19.30 4.04
N ASP A 194 13.55 -18.64 3.11
CA ASP A 194 14.14 -19.30 1.95
C ASP A 194 15.35 -20.17 2.37
N GLU A 195 16.22 -19.66 3.26
CA GLU A 195 17.30 -20.49 3.82
C GLU A 195 16.75 -21.65 4.66
N LEU A 196 15.69 -21.42 5.45
CA LEU A 196 15.05 -22.49 6.22
C LEU A 196 14.45 -23.59 5.32
N LYS A 197 13.87 -23.20 4.18
CA LYS A 197 13.38 -24.14 3.15
C LYS A 197 14.53 -24.96 2.56
N GLU A 198 15.66 -24.34 2.25
CA GLU A 198 16.84 -25.07 1.74
C GLU A 198 17.41 -26.06 2.76
N MET A 199 17.43 -25.67 4.05
CA MET A 199 18.01 -26.49 5.12
C MET A 199 17.15 -27.67 5.53
N ALA A 200 15.83 -27.49 5.64
CA ALA A 200 14.93 -28.48 6.25
C ALA A 200 13.75 -28.88 5.37
N THR A 201 13.61 -28.29 4.17
CA THR A 201 12.49 -28.51 3.23
C THR A 201 11.12 -28.14 3.78
N CYS A 202 10.11 -28.10 2.91
CA CYS A 202 8.74 -27.81 3.30
C CYS A 202 8.02 -28.97 4.01
N ASP A 203 8.61 -30.17 4.02
CA ASP A 203 8.07 -31.31 4.78
C ASP A 203 8.32 -31.16 6.29
N HIS A 204 9.27 -30.29 6.69
CA HIS A 204 9.51 -30.00 8.09
C HIS A 204 8.38 -29.15 8.68
N SER A 205 7.81 -29.60 9.80
CA SER A 205 6.63 -28.99 10.42
C SER A 205 6.79 -27.51 10.75
N LEU A 206 7.97 -27.10 11.24
CA LEU A 206 8.24 -25.69 11.52
C LEU A 206 8.37 -24.86 10.23
N VAL A 207 8.95 -25.41 9.16
CA VAL A 207 9.14 -24.65 7.91
C VAL A 207 7.79 -24.45 7.23
N SER A 208 6.99 -25.50 7.07
CA SER A 208 5.63 -25.38 6.52
C SER A 208 4.73 -24.44 7.32
N GLN A 209 4.84 -24.44 8.66
CA GLN A 209 4.03 -23.57 9.51
C GLN A 209 4.47 -22.11 9.45
N TRP A 210 5.77 -21.83 9.53
CA TRP A 210 6.28 -20.46 9.69
C TRP A 210 6.68 -19.81 8.35
N CYS A 211 6.89 -20.60 7.31
CA CYS A 211 7.31 -20.16 5.97
C CYS A 211 6.32 -20.58 4.85
N PRO A 212 5.02 -20.32 5.03
CA PRO A 212 4.02 -20.79 4.07
C PRO A 212 4.18 -20.16 2.68
N ALA A 213 4.68 -18.92 2.59
CA ALA A 213 4.90 -18.28 1.29
C ALA A 213 6.04 -18.97 0.53
N SER A 214 7.20 -19.17 1.16
CA SER A 214 8.33 -19.87 0.52
C SER A 214 7.97 -21.30 0.09
N CYS A 215 7.04 -21.95 0.80
CA CYS A 215 6.60 -23.31 0.49
C CYS A 215 5.48 -23.43 -0.54
N LEU A 216 4.60 -22.42 -0.66
CA LEU A 216 3.37 -22.53 -1.46
C LEU A 216 3.32 -21.56 -2.66
N CYS A 217 4.34 -20.71 -2.81
CA CYS A 217 4.34 -19.60 -3.77
C CYS A 217 5.62 -19.54 -4.64
N GLU A 218 6.12 -20.69 -5.12
CA GLU A 218 7.37 -20.74 -5.89
C GLU A 218 7.38 -19.83 -7.13
N ASP A 219 6.24 -19.69 -7.83
CA ASP A 219 6.10 -18.85 -9.03
C ASP A 219 5.31 -17.54 -8.77
N LYS A 220 5.34 -17.03 -7.54
CA LYS A 220 4.58 -15.84 -7.16
C LYS A 220 5.46 -14.80 -6.48
N ILE A 221 5.04 -13.54 -6.53
CA ILE A 221 5.71 -12.47 -5.78
C ILE A 221 5.39 -12.63 -4.30
N VAL A 222 6.40 -12.98 -3.51
CA VAL A 222 6.31 -13.19 -2.05
C VAL A 222 6.50 -11.87 -1.31
N PRO A 223 5.56 -11.45 -0.43
CA PRO A 223 5.73 -10.29 0.44
C PRO A 223 6.86 -10.47 1.47
N ILE A 224 7.39 -9.36 1.99
CA ILE A 224 8.40 -9.38 3.06
C ILE A 224 7.81 -10.05 4.32
N ALA A 225 8.64 -10.82 5.01
CA ALA A 225 8.27 -11.51 6.22
C ALA A 225 7.99 -10.57 7.41
N ARG A 226 7.27 -11.09 8.41
CA ARG A 226 6.85 -10.32 9.59
C ARG A 226 7.98 -10.07 10.62
N LYS A 227 9.04 -10.90 10.64
CA LYS A 227 10.11 -10.92 11.67
C LYS A 227 11.49 -11.16 11.09
#